data_AF-A0A2S6WJH4-F1
#
_entry.id   AF-A0A2S6WJH4-F1
#
_cell.length_a   1.000
_cell.length_b   1.000
_cell.length_c   1.000
_cell.angle_alpha   90.00
_cell.angle_beta   90.00
_cell.angle_gamma   90.00
#
_symmetry.space_group_name_H-M   'P 1'
#
loop_
_entity.id
_entity.type
_entity.pdbx_description
1 polymer ?
#
loop_
_entity_poly.entity_id
_entity_poly.type
_entity_poly.pdbx_seq_one_letter_code
_entity_poly.pdbx_strand_id
1 'polypeptide(L)'
;MYEPNVVGDWQEYDEHAGLRVRVHRLEPAEPPRGRDDAAEGLTYFCLRVTVENRGSRHLGVHLEDGQIDVRLGPDGESAFIDWRNSQFIEGFDVYPLRRATAVLYAAGAEASLSLVDVQVQLRVEEEWTDRRLWSGGIGAHEGAAGGQQGAVRDSLAHQVSVFLRDQAEEGTA
;
A
#
# COMPACT_ATOMS: atom_id res chain seq x y z
N MET A 1 -9.46 13.35 -8.44
CA MET A 1 -8.20 12.72 -8.01
C MET A 1 -8.62 11.58 -7.08
N TYR A 2 -8.27 10.33 -7.38
CA TYR A 2 -8.60 9.21 -6.50
C TYR A 2 -7.54 9.18 -5.41
N GLU A 3 -7.96 9.27 -4.14
CA GLU A 3 -7.02 9.15 -3.03
C GLU A 3 -6.50 7.70 -2.95
N PRO A 4 -5.20 7.49 -2.69
CA PRO A 4 -4.68 6.15 -2.49
C PRO A 4 -5.36 5.50 -1.28
N ASN A 5 -5.50 4.17 -1.31
CA ASN A 5 -6.09 3.43 -0.20
C ASN A 5 -5.14 3.44 1.00
N VAL A 6 -5.65 3.27 2.21
CA VAL A 6 -4.76 3.16 3.37
C VAL A 6 -4.33 1.72 3.53
N VAL A 7 -3.05 1.48 3.80
CA VAL A 7 -2.56 0.15 4.18
C VAL A 7 -3.48 -0.47 5.24
N GLY A 8 -4.00 -1.66 4.95
CA GLY A 8 -5.01 -2.34 5.75
C GLY A 8 -6.40 -2.40 5.10
N ASP A 9 -6.69 -1.55 4.13
CA ASP A 9 -7.97 -1.54 3.43
C ASP A 9 -8.08 -2.67 2.40
N TRP A 10 -9.29 -3.22 2.28
CA TRP A 10 -9.65 -4.12 1.19
C TRP A 10 -10.04 -3.31 -0.05
N GLN A 11 -9.65 -3.79 -1.22
CA GLN A 11 -10.05 -3.24 -2.52
C GLN A 11 -10.65 -4.34 -3.39
N GLU A 12 -11.81 -4.08 -3.97
CA GLU A 12 -12.51 -5.04 -4.83
C GLU A 12 -12.18 -4.81 -6.31
N TYR A 13 -12.34 -5.84 -7.12
CA TYR A 13 -12.23 -5.79 -8.57
C TYR A 13 -13.62 -5.92 -9.17
N ASP A 14 -14.09 -4.88 -9.84
CA ASP A 14 -15.44 -4.83 -10.41
C ASP A 14 -15.59 -5.86 -11.54
N GLU A 15 -14.51 -6.10 -12.29
CA GLU A 15 -14.39 -7.13 -13.32
C GLU A 15 -14.51 -8.56 -12.78
N HIS A 16 -14.29 -8.76 -11.48
CA HIS A 16 -14.29 -10.06 -10.81
C HIS A 16 -15.09 -10.02 -9.51
N ALA A 17 -16.42 -10.11 -9.64
CA ALA A 17 -17.36 -10.00 -8.52
C ALA A 17 -16.95 -10.85 -7.29
N GLY A 18 -16.70 -10.15 -6.18
CA GLY A 18 -16.32 -10.75 -4.89
C GLY A 18 -14.83 -11.02 -4.72
N LEU A 19 -14.00 -10.81 -5.74
CA LEU A 19 -12.54 -10.83 -5.61
C LEU A 19 -12.07 -9.51 -5.02
N ARG A 20 -11.22 -9.61 -4.01
CA ARG A 20 -10.64 -8.43 -3.36
C ARG A 20 -9.23 -8.69 -2.86
N VAL A 21 -8.47 -7.61 -2.78
CA VAL A 21 -7.06 -7.61 -2.39
C VAL A 21 -6.83 -6.64 -1.25
N ARG A 22 -5.87 -6.94 -0.39
CA ARG A 22 -5.44 -6.09 0.71
C ARG A 22 -3.93 -6.15 0.86
N VAL A 23 -3.31 -4.99 0.97
CA VAL A 23 -1.97 -4.84 1.57
C VAL A 23 -2.17 -4.72 3.08
N HIS A 24 -1.62 -5.65 3.85
CA HIS A 24 -1.63 -5.60 5.32
C HIS A 24 -0.61 -4.60 5.83
N ARG A 25 -0.40 -4.56 7.14
CA ARG A 25 0.60 -3.70 7.78
C ARG A 25 1.99 -3.87 7.15
N LEU A 26 2.74 -2.77 7.16
CA LEU A 26 4.16 -2.74 6.89
C LEU A 26 4.92 -2.94 8.21
N GLU A 27 5.72 -3.99 8.30
CA GLU A 27 6.33 -4.41 9.57
C GLU A 27 7.85 -4.46 9.44
N PRO A 28 8.64 -3.90 10.38
CA PRO A 28 10.07 -4.16 10.42
C PRO A 28 10.31 -5.66 10.57
N ALA A 29 11.10 -6.24 9.66
CA ALA A 29 11.32 -7.67 9.64
C ALA A 29 12.60 -7.99 8.87
N GLU A 30 13.41 -8.90 9.41
CA GLU A 30 14.58 -9.42 8.70
C GLU A 30 14.18 -10.58 7.77
N PRO A 31 14.79 -10.70 6.58
CA PRO A 31 14.54 -11.80 5.65
C PRO A 31 14.97 -13.16 6.22
N PRO A 32 14.20 -14.25 5.97
CA PRO A 32 14.42 -15.56 6.59
C PRO A 32 15.73 -16.25 6.17
N ARG A 33 16.30 -15.92 5.00
CA ARG A 33 17.55 -16.52 4.49
C ARG A 33 18.75 -15.59 4.68
N GLY A 34 18.62 -14.56 5.52
CA GLY A 34 19.62 -13.51 5.69
C GLY A 34 19.46 -12.39 4.68
N ARG A 35 20.15 -11.28 4.95
CA ARG A 35 20.10 -10.04 4.18
C ARG A 35 20.84 -10.20 2.86
N ASP A 36 20.36 -9.51 1.84
CA ASP A 36 21.08 -9.37 0.57
C ASP A 36 22.19 -8.33 0.73
N ASP A 37 23.36 -8.60 0.16
CA ASP A 37 24.50 -7.66 0.18
C ASP A 37 24.15 -6.35 -0.53
N ALA A 38 23.28 -6.39 -1.55
CA ALA A 38 22.80 -5.19 -2.24
C ALA A 38 21.90 -4.30 -1.36
N ALA A 39 21.43 -4.81 -0.22
CA ALA A 39 20.66 -4.07 0.77
C ALA A 39 21.51 -3.61 1.97
N GLU A 40 22.84 -3.60 1.84
CA GLU A 40 23.74 -3.05 2.86
C GLU A 40 23.34 -1.60 3.21
N GLY A 41 23.21 -1.33 4.52
CA GLY A 41 22.81 -0.01 5.02
C GLY A 41 21.32 0.34 4.86
N LEU A 42 20.51 -0.51 4.24
CA LEU A 42 19.06 -0.32 4.14
C LEU A 42 18.34 -0.96 5.34
N THR A 43 17.16 -0.44 5.67
CA THR A 43 16.28 -1.00 6.70
C THR A 43 15.25 -1.91 6.05
N TYR A 44 15.25 -3.18 6.45
CA TYR A 44 14.29 -4.16 5.94
C TYR A 44 12.93 -4.06 6.63
N PHE A 45 11.90 -4.35 5.83
CA PHE A 45 10.53 -4.52 6.28
C PHE A 45 9.86 -5.60 5.45
N CYS A 46 8.75 -6.12 5.96
CA CYS A 46 7.87 -7.00 5.22
C CYS A 46 6.49 -6.40 5.03
N LEU A 47 5.85 -6.81 3.94
CA LEU A 47 4.45 -6.57 3.68
C LEU A 47 3.78 -7.88 3.26
N ARG A 48 2.49 -7.99 3.56
CA ARG A 48 1.68 -9.13 3.13
C ARG A 48 0.59 -8.62 2.19
N VAL A 49 0.42 -9.29 1.07
CA VAL A 49 -0.66 -9.01 0.12
C VAL A 49 -1.58 -10.21 0.10
N THR A 50 -2.82 -10.04 0.56
CA THR A 50 -3.81 -11.13 0.58
C THR A 50 -4.88 -10.88 -0.46
N VAL A 51 -5.17 -11.91 -1.23
CA VAL A 51 -6.30 -12.02 -2.14
C VAL A 51 -7.36 -12.85 -1.45
N GLU A 52 -8.62 -12.40 -1.43
CA GLU A 52 -9.78 -13.15 -0.94
C GLU A 52 -10.83 -13.25 -2.04
N ASN A 53 -11.43 -14.43 -2.17
CA ASN A 53 -12.56 -14.65 -3.06
C ASN A 53 -13.85 -14.82 -2.24
N ARG A 54 -14.76 -13.86 -2.35
CA ARG A 54 -16.13 -13.91 -1.79
C ARG A 54 -17.19 -14.23 -2.84
N GLY A 55 -16.78 -14.48 -4.08
CA GLY A 55 -17.64 -14.90 -5.17
C GLY A 55 -18.07 -16.36 -5.06
N SER A 56 -18.74 -16.83 -6.11
CA SER A 56 -19.37 -18.16 -6.15
C SER A 56 -18.55 -19.24 -6.89
N ARG A 57 -17.51 -18.85 -7.62
CA ARG A 57 -16.60 -19.74 -8.37
C ARG A 57 -15.15 -19.56 -7.93
N HIS A 58 -14.27 -20.51 -8.23
CA HIS A 58 -12.83 -20.27 -8.08
C HIS A 58 -12.34 -19.28 -9.15
N LEU A 59 -11.24 -18.61 -8.83
CA LEU A 59 -10.50 -17.72 -9.71
C LEU A 59 -9.02 -18.10 -9.63
N GLY A 60 -8.40 -18.38 -10.77
CA GLY A 60 -6.95 -18.54 -10.87
C GLY A 60 -6.28 -17.18 -10.73
N VAL A 61 -5.35 -17.03 -9.79
CA VAL A 61 -4.66 -15.75 -9.55
C VAL A 61 -3.14 -15.90 -9.54
N HIS A 62 -2.47 -14.88 -10.08
CA HIS A 62 -1.03 -14.70 -9.97
C HIS A 62 -0.72 -13.37 -9.28
N LEU A 63 0.29 -13.41 -8.41
CA LEU A 63 0.90 -12.26 -7.77
C LEU A 63 2.41 -12.52 -7.63
N GLU A 64 3.16 -12.19 -8.68
CA GLU A 64 4.58 -12.52 -8.93
C GLU A 64 5.46 -11.26 -9.04
N ASP A 65 6.73 -11.45 -9.43
CA ASP A 65 7.66 -10.36 -9.73
C ASP A 65 7.10 -9.41 -10.82
N GLY A 66 7.37 -8.12 -10.68
CA GLY A 66 6.89 -7.04 -11.56
C GLY A 66 5.41 -6.66 -11.38
N GLN A 67 4.65 -7.43 -10.61
CA GLN A 67 3.23 -7.16 -10.31
C GLN A 67 3.04 -6.31 -9.05
N ILE A 68 4.12 -6.10 -8.29
CA ILE A 68 4.16 -5.26 -7.11
C ILE A 68 5.30 -4.26 -7.26
N ASP A 69 4.99 -2.99 -7.07
CA ASP A 69 5.97 -1.90 -7.04
C ASP A 69 5.85 -1.16 -5.70
N VAL A 70 6.99 -0.83 -5.10
CA VAL A 70 7.05 -0.17 -3.79
C VAL A 70 7.87 1.10 -3.90
N ARG A 71 7.25 2.22 -3.54
CA ARG A 71 7.86 3.56 -3.52
C ARG A 71 7.98 4.08 -2.11
N LEU A 72 9.08 4.76 -1.83
CA LEU A 72 9.47 5.23 -0.52
C LEU A 72 9.65 6.75 -0.53
N GLY A 73 9.28 7.38 0.58
CA GLY A 73 9.45 8.81 0.78
C GLY A 73 8.59 9.68 -0.16
N PRO A 74 8.68 11.01 0.01
CA PRO A 74 7.88 11.97 -0.76
C PRO A 74 8.27 12.04 -2.24
N ASP A 75 9.51 11.66 -2.58
CA ASP A 75 10.02 11.70 -3.95
C ASP A 75 9.75 10.39 -4.73
N GLY A 76 9.19 9.37 -4.07
CA GLY A 76 8.81 8.11 -4.71
C GLY A 76 10.01 7.26 -5.14
N GLU A 77 11.04 7.17 -4.29
CA GLU A 77 12.21 6.34 -4.56
C GLU A 77 11.84 4.85 -4.58
N SER A 78 12.43 4.06 -5.49
CA SER A 78 12.18 2.62 -5.51
C SER A 78 12.72 1.96 -4.24
N ALA A 79 11.91 1.11 -3.60
CA ALA A 79 12.44 0.18 -2.60
C ALA A 79 13.30 -0.90 -3.26
N PHE A 80 14.29 -1.40 -2.52
CA PHE A 80 14.93 -2.67 -2.86
C PHE A 80 13.95 -3.81 -2.53
N ILE A 81 13.62 -4.68 -3.49
CA ILE A 81 12.79 -5.86 -3.24
C ILE A 81 13.67 -7.11 -3.23
N ASP A 82 13.59 -7.86 -2.14
CA ASP A 82 14.31 -9.12 -1.98
C ASP A 82 13.45 -10.29 -2.48
N TRP A 83 13.52 -10.52 -3.79
CA TRP A 83 12.75 -11.57 -4.46
C TRP A 83 13.09 -12.98 -3.95
N ARG A 84 14.34 -13.19 -3.50
CA ARG A 84 14.82 -14.49 -2.99
C ARG A 84 14.20 -14.86 -1.65
N ASN A 85 13.90 -13.87 -0.82
CA ASN A 85 13.28 -14.06 0.49
C ASN A 85 11.76 -13.93 0.48
N SER A 86 11.19 -13.42 -0.62
CA SER A 86 9.76 -13.23 -0.80
C SER A 86 9.05 -14.53 -1.22
N GLN A 87 7.73 -14.56 -1.01
CA GLN A 87 6.82 -15.65 -1.36
C GLN A 87 5.67 -15.08 -2.19
N PHE A 88 5.51 -15.58 -3.41
CA PHE A 88 4.55 -15.10 -4.39
C PHE A 88 3.34 -16.01 -4.49
N ILE A 89 2.30 -15.57 -5.21
CA ILE A 89 1.20 -16.44 -5.62
C ILE A 89 1.44 -16.83 -7.07
N GLU A 90 1.94 -18.04 -7.29
CA GLU A 90 2.41 -18.53 -8.59
C GLU A 90 1.33 -19.38 -9.29
N GLY A 91 0.18 -18.78 -9.59
CA GLY A 91 -0.94 -19.48 -10.25
C GLY A 91 -1.75 -20.37 -9.31
N PHE A 92 -2.46 -19.75 -8.36
CA PHE A 92 -3.27 -20.45 -7.36
C PHE A 92 -4.77 -20.24 -7.59
N ASP A 93 -5.54 -21.33 -7.53
CA ASP A 93 -7.01 -21.25 -7.55
C ASP A 93 -7.56 -20.82 -6.19
N VAL A 94 -8.01 -19.57 -6.08
CA VAL A 94 -8.68 -19.08 -4.89
C VAL A 94 -10.15 -19.49 -4.94
N TYR A 95 -10.49 -20.58 -4.25
CA TYR A 95 -11.87 -21.05 -4.11
C TYR A 95 -12.75 -20.06 -3.30
N PRO A 96 -14.09 -20.13 -3.43
CA PRO A 96 -15.00 -19.35 -2.60
C PRO A 96 -14.70 -19.41 -1.10
N LEU A 97 -14.71 -18.24 -0.45
CA LEU A 97 -14.39 -18.02 0.96
C LEU A 97 -12.95 -18.40 1.35
N ARG A 98 -12.05 -18.56 0.38
CA ARG A 98 -10.62 -18.81 0.61
C ARG A 98 -9.79 -17.56 0.32
N ARG A 99 -8.54 -17.64 0.79
CA ARG A 99 -7.53 -16.60 0.68
C ARG A 99 -6.22 -17.18 0.20
N ALA A 100 -5.49 -16.41 -0.61
CA ALA A 100 -4.09 -16.64 -0.93
C ALA A 100 -3.29 -15.42 -0.48
N THR A 101 -2.05 -15.60 -0.01
CA THR A 101 -1.24 -14.49 0.53
C THR A 101 0.18 -14.57 0.01
N ALA A 102 0.64 -13.48 -0.61
CA ALA A 102 2.04 -13.22 -0.87
C ALA A 102 2.68 -12.51 0.33
N VAL A 103 3.97 -12.77 0.56
CA VAL A 103 4.78 -12.11 1.59
C VAL A 103 6.03 -11.56 0.92
N LEU A 104 6.23 -10.25 0.99
CA LEU A 104 7.36 -9.59 0.36
C LEU A 104 8.29 -9.04 1.42
N TYR A 105 9.59 -9.20 1.19
CA TYR A 105 10.63 -8.51 1.93
C TYR A 105 11.19 -7.40 1.05
N ALA A 106 11.21 -6.19 1.60
CA ALA A 106 11.70 -5.00 0.93
C ALA A 106 12.63 -4.24 1.88
N ALA A 107 13.47 -3.38 1.34
CA ALA A 107 14.37 -2.54 2.11
C ALA A 107 14.49 -1.15 1.50
N GLY A 108 14.78 -0.16 2.34
CA GLY A 108 15.03 1.20 1.91
C GLY A 108 15.71 2.04 2.98
N ALA A 109 16.04 3.28 2.65
CA ALA A 109 16.61 4.21 3.61
C ALA A 109 15.62 4.45 4.75
N GLU A 110 16.09 4.33 6.01
CA GLU A 110 15.24 4.45 7.20
C GLU A 110 14.42 5.74 7.22
N ALA A 111 15.02 6.86 6.82
CA ALA A 111 14.35 8.17 6.76
C ALA A 111 13.16 8.21 5.78
N SER A 112 13.16 7.36 4.76
CA SER A 112 12.12 7.31 3.72
C SER A 112 10.96 6.38 4.11
N LEU A 113 11.08 5.58 5.17
CA LEU A 113 10.08 4.57 5.55
C LEU A 113 8.81 5.14 6.23
N SER A 114 8.77 6.44 6.49
CA SER A 114 7.59 7.13 7.01
C SER A 114 6.46 7.27 5.98
N LEU A 115 6.79 7.14 4.69
CA LEU A 115 5.86 7.09 3.57
C LEU A 115 6.24 5.94 2.65
N VAL A 116 5.33 5.00 2.50
CA VAL A 116 5.48 3.82 1.65
C VAL A 116 4.21 3.67 0.82
N ASP A 117 4.37 3.72 -0.49
CA ASP A 117 3.33 3.44 -1.47
C ASP A 117 3.54 2.05 -2.06
N VAL A 118 2.51 1.22 -2.01
CA VAL A 118 2.50 -0.14 -2.54
C VAL A 118 1.48 -0.20 -3.66
N GLN A 119 1.96 -0.38 -4.88
CA GLN A 119 1.11 -0.63 -6.03
C GLN A 119 1.06 -2.13 -6.32
N VAL A 120 -0.14 -2.65 -6.54
CA VAL A 120 -0.38 -4.06 -6.86
C VAL A 120 -1.19 -4.14 -8.15
N GLN A 121 -0.77 -5.02 -9.05
CA GLN A 121 -1.49 -5.38 -10.27
C GLN A 121 -1.66 -6.90 -10.33
N LEU A 122 -2.84 -7.41 -9.96
CA LEU A 122 -3.11 -8.84 -10.03
C LEU A 122 -3.21 -9.29 -11.49
N ARG A 123 -2.89 -10.56 -11.73
CA ARG A 123 -3.34 -11.28 -12.93
C ARG A 123 -4.34 -12.35 -12.52
N VAL A 124 -5.52 -12.33 -13.12
CA VAL A 124 -6.66 -13.18 -12.77
C VAL A 124 -7.16 -13.84 -14.04
N GLU A 125 -7.28 -15.17 -14.05
CA GLU A 125 -7.71 -15.94 -15.23
C GLU A 125 -6.91 -15.57 -16.50
N GLU A 126 -5.60 -15.41 -16.36
CA GLU A 126 -4.65 -14.98 -17.41
C GLU A 126 -4.79 -13.52 -17.89
N GLU A 127 -5.72 -12.74 -17.35
CA GLU A 127 -5.94 -11.33 -17.69
C GLU A 127 -5.41 -10.37 -16.60
N TRP A 128 -4.94 -9.20 -17.00
CA TRP A 128 -4.43 -8.18 -16.08
C TRP A 128 -5.56 -7.33 -15.51
N THR A 129 -5.61 -7.18 -14.19
CA THR A 129 -6.52 -6.24 -13.54
C THR A 129 -6.00 -4.81 -13.64
N ASP A 130 -6.87 -3.86 -13.28
CA ASP A 130 -6.41 -2.50 -12.97
C ASP A 130 -5.44 -2.49 -11.79
N ARG A 131 -4.59 -1.45 -11.75
CA ARG A 131 -3.66 -1.25 -10.63
C ARG A 131 -4.39 -0.70 -9.42
N ARG A 132 -4.04 -1.20 -8.25
CA ARG A 132 -4.51 -0.70 -6.95
C ARG A 132 -3.32 -0.17 -6.16
N LEU A 133 -3.50 0.95 -5.48
CA LEU A 133 -2.46 1.63 -4.71
C LEU A 133 -2.86 1.75 -3.25
N TRP A 134 -1.92 1.44 -2.35
CA TRP A 134 -2.03 1.66 -0.92
C TRP A 134 -0.88 2.54 -0.43
N SER A 135 -1.17 3.46 0.47
CA SER A 135 -0.19 4.31 1.14
C SER A 135 -0.18 4.03 2.64
N GLY A 136 1.01 4.03 3.23
CA GLY A 136 1.21 3.80 4.66
C GLY A 136 2.59 4.25 5.10
N GLY A 137 3.01 3.81 6.28
CA GLY A 137 4.35 4.07 6.81
C GLY A 137 4.71 3.04 7.88
N ILE A 138 6.01 2.79 8.04
CA ILE A 138 6.52 1.85 9.04
C ILE A 138 6.72 2.58 10.36
N GLY A 139 6.24 2.01 11.46
CA GLY A 139 6.23 2.66 12.78
C GLY A 139 5.06 3.62 13.01
N ALA A 140 4.15 3.77 12.03
CA ALA A 140 2.85 4.38 12.27
C ALA A 140 1.99 3.45 13.15
N HIS A 141 1.86 3.78 14.43
CA HIS A 141 0.92 3.12 15.32
C HIS A 141 -0.51 3.22 14.72
N GLU A 142 -1.27 2.12 14.79
CA GLU A 142 -2.73 2.12 14.54
C GLU A 142 -3.38 3.06 15.57
N GLY A 143 -3.53 4.32 15.19
CA GLY A 143 -3.99 5.38 16.08
C GLY A 143 -4.14 6.74 15.41
N ALA A 144 -3.53 6.94 14.24
CA ALA A 144 -3.77 8.12 13.42
C ALA A 144 -4.48 7.73 12.11
N ALA A 145 -5.77 7.40 12.22
CA ALA A 145 -6.71 7.72 11.16
C ALA A 145 -6.80 9.24 11.08
N GLY A 146 -5.80 9.84 10.45
CA GLY A 146 -5.68 11.26 10.19
C GLY A 146 -4.66 11.35 9.08
N GLY A 147 -5.15 11.60 7.86
CA GLY A 147 -4.36 11.59 6.64
C GLY A 147 -3.06 12.37 6.77
N GLN A 148 -2.13 12.11 5.86
CA GLN A 148 -0.87 12.84 5.73
C GLN A 148 -1.09 14.35 5.86
N GLN A 149 -0.88 14.89 7.07
CA GLN A 149 -1.13 16.28 7.42
C GLN A 149 0.14 17.13 7.25
N GLY A 150 0.99 16.79 6.28
CA GLY A 150 2.22 17.51 5.98
C GLY A 150 2.05 18.69 5.02
N ALA A 151 1.05 18.66 4.12
CA ALA A 151 0.80 19.73 3.16
C ALA A 151 -0.59 20.38 3.28
N VAL A 152 -1.55 19.71 3.92
CA VAL A 152 -2.94 20.18 4.03
C VAL A 152 -3.17 21.07 5.26
N ARG A 153 -2.40 20.91 6.34
CA ARG A 153 -2.58 21.72 7.57
C ARG A 153 -2.29 23.21 7.34
N ASP A 154 -1.25 23.53 6.57
CA ASP A 154 -0.92 24.92 6.24
C ASP A 154 -2.00 25.55 5.35
N SER A 155 -2.62 24.76 4.46
CA SER A 155 -3.73 25.20 3.62
C SER A 155 -5.00 25.47 4.44
N LEU A 156 -5.36 24.62 5.40
CA LEU A 156 -6.54 24.81 6.24
C LEU A 156 -6.37 25.98 7.22
N ALA A 157 -5.19 26.13 7.84
CA ALA A 157 -4.91 27.27 8.70
C ALA A 157 -4.99 28.59 7.92
N HIS A 158 -4.49 28.60 6.67
CA HIS A 158 -4.61 29.75 5.78
C HIS A 158 -6.07 30.02 5.39
N GLN A 159 -6.85 28.99 5.04
CA GLN A 159 -8.27 29.12 4.69
C GLN A 159 -9.13 29.61 5.86
N VAL A 160 -8.89 29.11 7.07
CA VAL A 160 -9.57 29.59 8.29
C VAL A 160 -9.18 31.03 8.61
N SER A 161 -7.91 31.40 8.42
CA SER A 161 -7.45 32.78 8.63
C SER A 161 -8.08 33.75 7.62
N VAL A 162 -8.21 33.34 6.36
CA VAL A 162 -8.89 34.13 5.32
C VAL A 162 -10.38 34.25 5.63
N PHE A 163 -11.05 33.15 5.99
CA PHE A 163 -12.48 33.17 6.33
C PHE A 163 -12.78 34.04 7.56
N LEU A 164 -11.98 33.95 8.62
CA LEU A 164 -12.15 34.79 9.82
C LEU A 164 -11.90 36.27 9.54
N ARG A 165 -10.97 36.59 8.63
CA ARG A 165 -10.75 37.97 8.19
C ARG A 165 -11.94 38.50 7.39
N ASP A 166 -12.46 37.71 6.45
CA ASP A 166 -13.60 38.11 5.63
C ASP A 166 -14.87 38.31 6.50
N GLN A 167 -15.08 37.47 7.52
CA GLN A 167 -16.17 37.65 8.50
C GLN A 167 -15.99 38.86 9.42
N ALA A 168 -14.74 39.28 9.70
CA ALA A 168 -14.47 40.49 10.47
C ALA A 168 -14.71 41.76 9.64
N GLU A 169 -14.54 41.69 8.33
CA GLU A 169 -14.78 42.81 7.39
C GLU A 169 -16.28 42.99 7.07
N GLU A 170 -17.07 41.91 7.00
CA GLU A 170 -18.53 41.96 6.79
C GLU A 170 -19.34 42.44 8.02
N GLY A 171 -18.72 42.49 9.21
CA GLY A 171 -19.37 42.85 10.47
C GLY A 171 -19.42 44.34 10.83
N THR A 172 -19.11 45.25 9.92
CA THR A 172 -19.09 46.72 10.18
C THR A 172 -20.02 47.56 9.30
N ALA A 173 -21.16 47.02 8.90
CA ALA A 173 -22.27 47.77 8.28
C ALA A 173 -23.43 48.01 9.26
#